data_AF-A0A2V1AMU9-F1
#
_entry.id   AF-A0A2V1AMU9-F1
#
_cell.length_a   1.000
_cell.length_b   1.000
_cell.length_c   1.000
_cell.angle_alpha   90.00
_cell.angle_beta   90.00
_cell.angle_gamma   90.00
#
_symmetry.space_group_name_H-M   'P 1'
#
loop_
_entity.id
_entity.type
_entity.pdbx_description
1 polymer ?
#
loop_
_entity_poly.entity_id
_entity_poly.type
_entity_poly.pdbx_seq_one_letter_code
_entity_poly.pdbx_strand_id
1 'polypeptide(L)'
;MATEQKVVFPPSVLARISPELTLQRHLSEGVRPCLRDFTEFRDVVASKGNLGAVGTDAVVGSSVVKHGDCHVFCGITLGISEVNRPDEFAAAESESSKYTSVYPVVEVARGRQGAPSDEEQILSQKLYNYIYHSRLLPYSSLEITPGYELKDEASGEVSIIYPDDKSLSEDELLTLSTTVNVSKKQHRFALYAHIKVFSREGPLFDVVSHALISALQDVKLPRIYLADSGVNANVRVPVRSRGNFGHLNQSANLFCIDANKDIASPLELNKSEVGVSSSFGLVEIDDAAGQIALLADLEGEAEEACCESKVNIVASKDNLKHVSIAGGGANVSLDSLRKAISLAKERAEKTN
;
A
#
# COMPACT_ATOMS: atom_id res chain seq x y z
N MET A 1 -15.76 -55.35 27.07
CA MET A 1 -15.46 -53.95 26.67
C MET A 1 -15.20 -53.95 25.18
N ALA A 2 -16.08 -53.33 24.39
CA ALA A 2 -15.85 -53.21 22.95
C ALA A 2 -14.76 -52.16 22.75
N THR A 3 -13.61 -52.57 22.21
CA THR A 3 -12.57 -51.65 21.75
C THR A 3 -13.03 -51.05 20.44
N GLU A 4 -13.39 -49.77 20.45
CA GLU A 4 -13.68 -49.02 19.23
C GLU A 4 -12.42 -48.89 18.38
N GLN A 5 -12.46 -49.40 17.14
CA GLN A 5 -11.40 -49.16 16.17
C GLN A 5 -11.47 -47.71 15.69
N LYS A 6 -10.43 -46.93 15.99
CA LYS A 6 -10.28 -45.57 15.48
C LYS A 6 -9.91 -45.63 14.00
N VAL A 7 -10.71 -44.98 13.15
CA VAL A 7 -10.40 -44.82 11.72
C VAL A 7 -9.23 -43.85 11.58
N VAL A 8 -8.23 -44.23 10.78
CA VAL A 8 -7.02 -43.43 10.54
C VAL A 8 -7.09 -42.80 9.16
N PHE A 9 -6.81 -41.50 9.09
CA PHE A 9 -6.73 -40.75 7.85
C PHE A 9 -5.33 -40.16 7.66
N PRO A 10 -4.84 -40.03 6.42
CA PRO A 10 -3.65 -39.21 6.14
C PRO A 10 -3.85 -37.75 6.59
N PRO A 11 -2.79 -37.04 7.02
CA PRO A 11 -2.90 -35.67 7.54
C PRO A 11 -3.60 -34.69 6.60
N SER A 12 -3.30 -34.74 5.30
CA SER A 12 -3.93 -33.87 4.29
C SER A 12 -5.44 -34.12 4.14
N VAL A 13 -5.86 -35.38 4.24
CA VAL A 13 -7.27 -35.77 4.17
C VAL A 13 -7.99 -35.37 5.47
N LEU A 14 -7.35 -35.59 6.62
CA LEU A 14 -7.90 -35.18 7.92
C LEU A 14 -8.09 -33.66 7.99
N ALA A 15 -7.11 -32.89 7.54
CA ALA A 15 -7.16 -31.43 7.50
C ALA A 15 -8.34 -30.91 6.67
N ARG A 16 -8.70 -31.63 5.59
CA ARG A 16 -9.85 -31.28 4.75
C ARG A 16 -11.19 -31.70 5.33
N ILE A 17 -11.24 -32.83 6.06
CA ILE A 17 -12.47 -33.35 6.66
C ILE A 17 -12.81 -32.60 7.96
N SER A 18 -11.83 -32.42 8.84
CA SER A 18 -11.98 -31.74 10.12
C SER A 18 -10.71 -30.94 10.41
N PRO A 19 -10.67 -29.66 9.97
CA PRO A 19 -9.55 -28.78 10.23
C PRO A 19 -9.32 -28.55 11.74
N GLU A 20 -10.40 -28.51 12.52
CA GLU A 20 -10.39 -28.33 13.98
C GLU A 20 -9.70 -29.49 14.69
N LEU A 21 -10.11 -30.74 14.39
CA LEU A 21 -9.47 -31.93 14.97
C LEU A 21 -8.00 -32.02 14.58
N THR A 22 -7.65 -31.60 13.36
CA THR A 22 -6.26 -31.56 12.91
C THR A 22 -5.47 -30.54 13.71
N LEU A 23 -6.01 -29.33 13.90
CA LEU A 23 -5.38 -28.29 14.71
C LEU A 23 -5.17 -28.76 16.15
N GLN A 24 -6.22 -29.27 16.80
CA GLN A 24 -6.14 -29.73 18.19
C GLN A 24 -5.11 -30.84 18.40
N ARG A 25 -5.04 -31.82 17.48
CA ARG A 25 -4.03 -32.89 17.54
C ARG A 25 -2.60 -32.33 17.51
N HIS A 26 -2.32 -31.39 16.61
CA HIS A 26 -0.97 -30.80 16.55
C HIS A 26 -0.70 -29.96 17.80
N LEU A 27 -1.68 -29.16 18.26
CA LEU A 27 -1.52 -28.34 19.46
C LEU A 27 -1.27 -29.18 20.71
N SER A 28 -1.90 -30.36 20.84
CA SER A 28 -1.66 -31.31 21.93
C SER A 28 -0.22 -31.85 21.96
N GLU A 29 0.43 -31.93 20.79
CA GLU A 29 1.83 -32.33 20.64
C GLU A 29 2.81 -31.15 20.75
N GLY A 30 2.31 -29.92 20.97
CA GLY A 30 3.12 -28.71 21.08
C GLY A 30 3.56 -28.11 19.74
N VAL A 31 3.02 -28.60 18.63
CA VAL A 31 3.34 -28.14 17.27
C VAL A 31 2.10 -27.61 16.56
N ARG A 32 2.28 -26.98 15.41
CA ARG A 32 1.19 -26.50 14.57
C ARG A 32 1.00 -27.41 13.33
N PRO A 33 -0.15 -27.35 12.64
CA PRO A 33 -0.33 -28.03 11.36
C PRO A 33 0.72 -27.65 10.31
N CYS A 34 1.31 -26.45 10.41
CA CYS A 34 2.43 -25.99 9.59
C CYS A 34 3.81 -26.45 10.07
N LEU A 35 3.88 -27.35 11.06
CA LEU A 35 5.12 -27.88 11.67
C LEU A 35 6.02 -26.83 12.33
N ARG A 36 5.46 -25.65 12.65
CA ARG A 36 6.11 -24.56 13.38
C ARG A 36 5.75 -24.56 14.86
N ASP A 37 6.57 -23.87 15.65
CA ASP A 37 6.23 -23.56 17.04
C ASP A 37 5.12 -22.50 17.13
N PHE A 38 4.52 -22.36 18.32
CA PHE A 38 3.41 -21.43 18.56
C PHE A 38 3.77 -19.97 18.24
N THR A 39 4.98 -19.53 18.59
CA THR A 39 5.40 -18.12 18.42
C THR A 39 6.37 -17.89 17.26
N GLU A 40 6.55 -18.90 16.40
CA GLU A 40 7.47 -18.84 15.27
C GLU A 40 6.83 -18.15 14.06
N PHE A 41 7.53 -17.18 13.49
CA PHE A 41 7.13 -16.45 12.28
C PHE A 41 7.79 -17.06 11.05
N ARG A 42 7.11 -17.03 9.90
CA ARG A 42 7.75 -17.35 8.61
C ARG A 42 8.76 -16.28 8.23
N ASP A 43 9.78 -16.72 7.51
CA ASP A 43 10.76 -15.82 6.90
C ASP A 43 10.14 -15.00 5.77
N VAL A 44 10.55 -13.74 5.69
CA VAL A 44 10.04 -12.74 4.73
C VAL A 44 11.20 -12.28 3.87
N VAL A 45 11.18 -12.61 2.58
CA VAL A 45 12.18 -12.14 1.62
C VAL A 45 11.54 -11.09 0.72
N ALA A 46 11.98 -9.84 0.85
CA ALA A 46 11.52 -8.73 0.03
C ALA A 46 12.61 -8.30 -0.97
N SER A 47 12.25 -8.20 -2.25
CA SER A 47 13.10 -7.64 -3.31
C SER A 47 12.45 -6.38 -3.88
N LYS A 48 13.17 -5.26 -3.84
CA LYS A 48 12.70 -3.94 -4.32
C LYS A 48 13.18 -3.68 -5.75
N GLY A 49 12.41 -2.95 -6.55
CA GLY A 49 12.85 -2.47 -7.87
C GLY A 49 12.85 -3.48 -9.02
N ASN A 50 12.39 -4.72 -8.80
CA ASN A 50 12.51 -5.79 -9.80
C ASN A 50 11.52 -5.69 -10.98
N LEU A 51 10.40 -4.96 -10.86
CA LEU A 51 9.40 -4.89 -11.95
C LEU A 51 9.69 -3.78 -12.96
N GLY A 52 10.54 -2.81 -12.63
CA GLY A 52 10.86 -1.69 -13.53
C GLY A 52 11.61 -2.08 -14.81
N ALA A 53 12.18 -3.29 -14.86
CA ALA A 53 12.88 -3.82 -16.03
C ALA A 53 11.99 -4.67 -16.96
N VAL A 54 10.77 -5.01 -16.53
CA VAL A 54 9.93 -6.04 -17.17
C VAL A 54 8.92 -5.45 -18.17
N GLY A 55 8.73 -4.13 -18.22
CA GLY A 55 7.78 -3.52 -19.14
C GLY A 55 7.74 -1.99 -19.10
N THR A 56 6.75 -1.41 -19.80
CA THR A 56 6.51 0.03 -20.02
C THR A 56 6.85 0.88 -18.78
N ASP A 57 7.57 1.99 -18.98
CA ASP A 57 8.09 2.94 -17.97
C ASP A 57 7.05 3.60 -17.03
N ALA A 58 5.83 3.06 -16.92
CA ALA A 58 4.75 3.57 -16.08
C ALA A 58 4.84 3.15 -14.60
N VAL A 59 5.64 2.12 -14.28
CA VAL A 59 5.82 1.67 -12.88
C VAL A 59 6.97 2.43 -12.24
N VAL A 60 6.66 3.21 -11.22
CA VAL A 60 7.61 4.12 -10.56
C VAL A 60 8.25 3.55 -9.30
N GLY A 61 7.69 2.47 -8.76
CA GLY A 61 8.23 1.73 -7.64
C GLY A 61 7.63 0.34 -7.59
N SER A 62 8.41 -0.64 -7.12
CA SER A 62 7.93 -2.01 -7.08
C SER A 62 8.55 -2.85 -5.99
N SER A 63 7.83 -3.89 -5.58
CA SER A 63 8.35 -4.91 -4.68
C SER A 63 7.81 -6.29 -5.02
N VAL A 64 8.62 -7.29 -4.72
CA VAL A 64 8.24 -8.70 -4.71
C VAL A 64 8.55 -9.25 -3.33
N VAL A 65 7.54 -9.74 -2.64
CA VAL A 65 7.67 -10.33 -1.30
C VAL A 65 7.31 -11.80 -1.36
N LYS A 66 8.19 -12.64 -0.81
CA LYS A 66 7.92 -14.05 -0.54
C LYS A 66 7.77 -14.22 0.98
N HIS A 67 6.66 -14.80 1.41
CA HIS A 67 6.35 -15.10 2.81
C HIS A 67 5.87 -16.56 2.90
N GLY A 68 6.76 -17.47 3.31
CA GLY A 68 6.52 -18.91 3.11
C GLY A 68 6.38 -19.23 1.62
N ASP A 69 5.29 -19.92 1.23
CA ASP A 69 4.99 -20.19 -0.18
C ASP A 69 4.08 -19.13 -0.82
N CYS A 70 3.63 -18.13 -0.04
CA CYS A 70 2.86 -16.99 -0.54
C CYS A 70 3.77 -15.97 -1.23
N HIS A 71 3.39 -15.57 -2.44
CA HIS A 71 4.11 -14.59 -3.25
C HIS A 71 3.25 -13.37 -3.52
N VAL A 72 3.76 -12.17 -3.22
CA VAL A 72 3.07 -10.91 -3.43
C VAL A 72 3.90 -9.99 -4.32
N PHE A 73 3.30 -9.53 -5.40
CA PHE A 73 3.86 -8.56 -6.33
C PHE A 73 3.14 -7.23 -6.16
N CYS A 74 3.88 -6.17 -5.87
CA CYS A 74 3.33 -4.82 -5.77
C CYS A 74 4.01 -3.91 -6.80
N GLY A 75 3.22 -3.27 -7.64
CA GLY A 75 3.67 -2.23 -8.56
C GLY A 75 2.94 -0.92 -8.28
N ILE A 76 3.66 0.19 -8.24
CA ILE A 76 3.11 1.52 -8.00
C ILE A 76 3.13 2.30 -9.32
N THR A 77 2.00 2.90 -9.66
CA THR A 77 1.83 3.79 -10.81
C THR A 77 1.35 5.17 -10.35
N LEU A 78 1.43 6.15 -11.25
CA LEU A 78 1.12 7.54 -10.97
C LEU A 78 -0.05 8.05 -11.79
N GLY A 79 -0.84 8.93 -11.20
CA GLY A 79 -1.71 9.88 -11.89
C GLY A 79 -1.39 11.31 -11.45
N ILE A 80 -1.86 12.28 -12.22
CA ILE A 80 -1.71 13.71 -11.93
C ILE A 80 -3.12 14.27 -11.72
N SER A 81 -3.30 15.00 -10.62
CA SER A 81 -4.54 15.69 -10.32
C SER A 81 -4.29 17.19 -10.14
N GLU A 82 -5.24 18.00 -10.58
CA GLU A 82 -5.25 19.44 -10.32
C GLU A 82 -5.90 19.70 -8.96
N VAL A 83 -5.23 20.48 -8.11
CA VAL A 83 -5.74 20.90 -6.82
C VAL A 83 -6.24 22.34 -6.92
N ASN A 84 -7.53 22.51 -6.70
CA ASN A 84 -8.11 23.83 -6.49
C ASN A 84 -7.70 24.32 -5.11
N ARG A 85 -7.03 25.47 -5.05
CA ARG A 85 -6.72 26.11 -3.78
C ARG A 85 -8.05 26.40 -3.06
N PRO A 86 -8.27 25.94 -1.82
CA PRO A 86 -9.41 26.42 -1.06
C PRO A 86 -9.27 27.93 -0.91
N ASP A 87 -10.38 28.66 -1.05
CA ASP A 87 -10.40 30.11 -0.82
C ASP A 87 -9.75 30.41 0.54
N GLU A 88 -8.90 31.44 0.63
CA GLU A 88 -8.14 31.86 1.83
C GLU A 88 -9.01 32.11 3.10
N PHE A 89 -10.34 32.06 2.95
CA PHE A 89 -11.34 32.18 4.01
C PHE A 89 -11.76 30.84 4.65
N ALA A 90 -11.30 29.69 4.16
CA ALA A 90 -11.59 28.40 4.76
C ALA A 90 -10.75 28.19 6.04
N ALA A 91 -11.42 27.73 7.11
CA ALA A 91 -10.84 27.54 8.43
C ALA A 91 -9.59 26.64 8.41
N ALA A 92 -8.69 26.85 9.37
CA ALA A 92 -7.45 26.09 9.53
C ALA A 92 -7.69 24.58 9.40
N GLU A 93 -7.07 23.99 8.38
CA GLU A 93 -7.15 22.58 8.05
C GLU A 93 -6.75 21.69 9.25
N SER A 94 -7.57 20.68 9.55
CA SER A 94 -7.30 19.69 10.61
C SER A 94 -6.00 18.93 10.31
N GLU A 95 -5.22 18.52 11.32
CA GLU A 95 -3.92 17.85 11.06
C GLU A 95 -4.02 16.58 10.20
N SER A 96 -5.15 15.87 10.22
CA SER A 96 -5.42 14.71 9.37
C SER A 96 -5.51 15.06 7.87
N SER A 97 -5.85 16.30 7.53
CA SER A 97 -5.91 16.78 6.15
C SER A 97 -4.54 17.11 5.54
N LYS A 98 -3.45 16.96 6.31
CA LYS A 98 -2.06 17.12 5.81
C LYS A 98 -1.46 15.83 5.24
N TYR A 99 -2.14 14.70 5.41
CA TYR A 99 -1.67 13.39 4.95
C TYR A 99 -2.60 12.82 3.90
N THR A 100 -2.04 12.00 3.04
CA THR A 100 -2.74 11.30 1.97
C THR A 100 -2.45 9.82 2.01
N SER A 101 -3.05 9.08 1.08
CA SER A 101 -2.90 7.64 0.99
C SER A 101 -2.73 7.21 -0.45
N VAL A 102 -2.35 5.94 -0.61
CA VAL A 102 -2.25 5.27 -1.89
C VAL A 102 -3.60 4.62 -2.17
N TYR A 103 -3.98 4.48 -3.44
CA TYR A 103 -5.15 3.73 -3.86
C TYR A 103 -4.76 2.30 -4.27
N PRO A 104 -4.79 1.32 -3.34
CA PRO A 104 -4.45 -0.06 -3.64
C PRO A 104 -5.60 -0.78 -4.33
N VAL A 105 -5.24 -1.63 -5.29
CA VAL A 105 -6.09 -2.64 -5.90
C VAL A 105 -5.43 -3.98 -5.64
N VAL A 106 -6.05 -4.79 -4.78
CA VAL A 106 -5.57 -6.13 -4.43
C VAL A 106 -6.29 -7.17 -5.30
N GLU A 107 -5.52 -8.05 -5.92
CA GLU A 107 -5.99 -9.20 -6.69
C GLU A 107 -5.38 -10.48 -6.12
N VAL A 108 -6.22 -11.43 -5.71
CA VAL A 108 -5.79 -12.71 -5.13
C VAL A 108 -6.05 -13.83 -6.12
N ALA A 109 -4.98 -14.39 -6.67
CA ALA A 109 -5.03 -15.44 -7.68
C ALA A 109 -5.50 -16.78 -7.08
N ARG A 110 -6.82 -16.97 -7.03
CA ARG A 110 -7.49 -18.20 -6.54
C ARG A 110 -8.07 -19.06 -7.67
N GLY A 111 -7.67 -18.81 -8.92
CA GLY A 111 -8.20 -19.54 -10.09
C GLY A 111 -9.63 -19.18 -10.48
N ARG A 112 -10.15 -18.05 -9.99
CA ARG A 112 -11.49 -17.52 -10.32
C ARG A 112 -11.37 -16.33 -11.28
N GLN A 113 -12.36 -16.16 -12.14
CA GLN A 113 -12.50 -14.99 -13.02
C GLN A 113 -13.81 -14.29 -12.67
N GLY A 114 -13.78 -12.98 -12.45
CA GLY A 114 -14.97 -12.22 -12.10
C GLY A 114 -14.67 -10.91 -11.37
N ALA A 115 -15.71 -10.35 -10.76
CA ALA A 115 -15.61 -9.15 -9.94
C ALA A 115 -14.74 -9.37 -8.68
N PRO A 116 -14.20 -8.30 -8.09
CA PRO A 116 -13.42 -8.39 -6.85
C PRO A 116 -14.19 -9.05 -5.71
N SER A 117 -13.53 -9.92 -4.97
CA SER A 117 -14.06 -10.55 -3.75
C SER A 117 -14.17 -9.54 -2.61
N ASP A 118 -14.99 -9.89 -1.63
CA ASP A 118 -14.99 -9.22 -0.33
C ASP A 118 -13.58 -9.19 0.29
N GLU A 119 -12.81 -10.29 0.20
CA GLU A 119 -11.43 -10.33 0.69
C GLU A 119 -10.54 -9.27 0.03
N GLU A 120 -10.55 -9.18 -1.30
CA GLU A 120 -9.78 -8.19 -2.08
C GLU A 120 -10.23 -6.75 -1.78
N GLN A 121 -11.54 -6.51 -1.70
CA GLN A 121 -12.12 -5.18 -1.42
C GLN A 121 -11.79 -4.72 0.01
N ILE A 122 -11.96 -5.60 0.99
CA ILE A 122 -11.66 -5.33 2.40
C ILE A 122 -10.15 -5.08 2.57
N LEU A 123 -9.29 -5.90 1.95
CA LEU A 123 -7.83 -5.69 2.01
C LEU A 123 -7.44 -4.35 1.40
N SER A 124 -7.98 -4.02 0.23
CA SER A 124 -7.71 -2.73 -0.44
C SER A 124 -8.10 -1.54 0.44
N GLN A 125 -9.32 -1.56 1.01
CA GLN A 125 -9.78 -0.50 1.90
C GLN A 125 -8.95 -0.44 3.20
N LYS A 126 -8.58 -1.59 3.77
CA LYS A 126 -7.79 -1.66 5.00
C LYS A 126 -6.39 -1.09 4.79
N LEU A 127 -5.76 -1.35 3.66
CA LEU A 127 -4.45 -0.78 3.29
C LEU A 127 -4.53 0.74 3.09
N TYR A 128 -5.54 1.22 2.39
CA TYR A 128 -5.79 2.65 2.22
C TYR A 128 -5.91 3.35 3.59
N ASN A 129 -6.76 2.81 4.46
CA ASN A 129 -6.99 3.35 5.80
C ASN A 129 -5.73 3.27 6.67
N TYR A 130 -4.94 2.19 6.54
CA TYR A 130 -3.71 2.00 7.28
C TYR A 130 -2.67 3.06 6.91
N ILE A 131 -2.40 3.30 5.63
CA ILE A 131 -1.45 4.33 5.19
C ILE A 131 -1.92 5.73 5.61
N TYR A 132 -3.21 6.01 5.48
CA TYR A 132 -3.79 7.31 5.84
C TYR A 132 -3.63 7.59 7.35
N HIS A 133 -4.04 6.66 8.21
CA HIS A 133 -4.01 6.86 9.66
C HIS A 133 -2.59 6.72 10.25
N SER A 134 -1.70 5.96 9.61
CA SER A 134 -0.29 5.87 10.01
C SER A 134 0.52 7.12 9.66
N ARG A 135 -0.05 8.09 8.91
CA ARG A 135 0.61 9.35 8.56
C ARG A 135 1.94 9.12 7.80
N LEU A 136 1.97 8.06 7.00
CA LEU A 136 3.17 7.65 6.28
C LEU A 136 3.51 8.61 5.12
N LEU A 137 2.47 9.15 4.46
CA LEU A 137 2.58 9.91 3.22
C LEU A 137 2.02 11.33 3.39
N PRO A 138 2.88 12.36 3.56
CA PRO A 138 2.44 13.75 3.65
C PRO A 138 2.02 14.29 2.27
N TYR A 139 1.11 15.28 2.22
CA TYR A 139 0.73 15.90 0.94
C TYR A 139 1.90 16.61 0.27
N SER A 140 2.79 17.22 1.04
CA SER A 140 3.93 17.99 0.54
C SER A 140 4.89 17.15 -0.30
N SER A 141 4.99 15.83 -0.05
CA SER A 141 5.88 14.96 -0.83
C SER A 141 5.32 14.56 -2.19
N LEU A 142 4.04 14.88 -2.46
CA LEU A 142 3.38 14.63 -3.75
C LEU A 142 3.08 15.91 -4.54
N GLU A 143 3.53 17.07 -4.05
CA GLU A 143 3.34 18.33 -4.76
C GLU A 143 4.25 18.42 -5.99
N ILE A 144 3.68 18.86 -7.10
CA ILE A 144 4.35 18.94 -8.39
C ILE A 144 4.50 20.40 -8.77
N THR A 145 5.74 20.79 -9.07
CA THR A 145 6.02 22.00 -9.82
C THR A 145 6.34 21.59 -11.27
N PRO A 146 5.40 21.77 -12.22
CA PRO A 146 5.63 21.33 -13.59
C PRO A 146 6.72 22.17 -14.26
N GLY A 147 7.55 21.53 -15.07
CA GLY A 147 8.41 22.19 -16.04
C GLY A 147 7.64 22.68 -17.26
N TYR A 148 8.32 23.42 -18.13
CA TYR A 148 7.76 23.96 -19.36
C TYR A 148 8.65 23.62 -20.54
N GLU A 149 8.02 23.09 -21.60
CA GLU A 149 8.68 22.86 -22.88
C GLU A 149 8.71 24.17 -23.67
N LEU A 150 9.90 24.62 -24.05
CA LEU A 150 10.12 25.74 -24.95
C LEU A 150 10.62 25.23 -26.29
N LYS A 151 9.98 25.70 -27.36
CA LYS A 151 10.41 25.47 -28.74
C LYS A 151 11.03 26.75 -29.25
N ASP A 152 12.30 26.69 -29.61
CA ASP A 152 12.95 27.82 -30.28
C ASP A 152 12.47 27.87 -31.74
N GLU A 153 11.79 28.96 -32.11
CA GLU A 153 11.23 29.17 -33.45
C GLU A 153 12.32 29.20 -34.55
N ALA A 154 13.57 29.54 -34.18
CA ALA A 154 14.66 29.66 -35.14
C ALA A 154 15.39 28.34 -35.43
N SER A 155 15.56 27.48 -34.42
CA SER A 155 16.30 26.21 -34.52
C SER A 155 15.41 24.97 -34.55
N GLY A 156 14.16 25.08 -34.10
CA GLY A 156 13.24 23.95 -33.92
C GLY A 156 13.66 23.01 -32.78
N GLU A 157 14.66 23.36 -31.99
CA GLU A 157 15.09 22.57 -30.84
C GLU A 157 14.12 22.72 -29.67
N VAL A 158 13.91 21.61 -28.96
CA VAL A 158 13.02 21.51 -27.82
C VAL A 158 13.87 21.50 -26.55
N SER A 159 13.64 22.47 -25.67
CA SER A 159 14.28 22.53 -24.35
C SER A 159 13.22 22.48 -23.26
N ILE A 160 13.50 21.77 -22.17
CA ILE A 160 12.59 21.66 -21.02
C ILE A 160 13.22 22.43 -19.87
N ILE A 161 12.47 23.38 -19.30
CA ILE A 161 12.92 24.21 -18.19
C ILE A 161 12.07 23.92 -16.95
N TYR A 162 12.75 23.66 -15.83
CA TYR A 162 12.10 23.44 -14.54
C TYR A 162 12.26 24.66 -13.62
N PRO A 163 11.17 25.22 -13.07
CA PRO A 163 11.22 26.44 -12.25
C PRO A 163 12.00 26.31 -10.94
N ASP A 164 12.16 25.09 -10.43
CA ASP A 164 12.82 24.78 -9.16
C ASP A 164 14.34 24.59 -9.29
N ASP A 165 14.87 24.52 -10.52
CA ASP A 165 16.29 24.35 -10.74
C ASP A 165 17.04 25.68 -10.55
N LYS A 166 17.97 25.71 -9.60
CA LYS A 166 18.77 26.87 -9.18
C LYS A 166 19.74 27.41 -10.26
N SER A 167 19.72 26.83 -11.45
CA SER A 167 20.58 27.22 -12.58
C SER A 167 19.99 28.35 -13.42
N LEU A 168 18.72 28.72 -13.20
CA LEU A 168 18.07 29.80 -13.95
C LEU A 168 18.39 31.17 -13.35
N SER A 169 18.74 32.11 -14.21
CA SER A 169 18.92 33.52 -13.84
C SER A 169 17.56 34.18 -13.56
N GLU A 170 17.52 35.21 -12.69
CA GLU A 170 16.27 35.93 -12.36
C GLU A 170 15.56 36.50 -13.61
N ASP A 171 16.33 36.83 -14.64
CA ASP A 171 15.84 37.35 -15.92
C ASP A 171 15.14 36.27 -16.78
N GLU A 172 15.62 35.02 -16.76
CA GLU A 172 15.00 33.87 -17.45
C GLU A 172 13.68 33.48 -16.79
N LEU A 173 13.62 33.51 -15.44
CA LEU A 173 12.40 33.30 -14.67
C LEU A 173 11.33 34.38 -14.97
N LEU A 174 11.76 35.64 -15.09
CA LEU A 174 10.86 36.74 -15.48
C LEU A 174 10.32 36.58 -16.91
N THR A 175 11.18 36.15 -17.84
CA THR A 175 10.80 35.92 -19.23
C THR A 175 9.82 34.75 -19.36
N LEU A 176 10.06 33.66 -18.63
CA LEU A 176 9.14 32.53 -18.49
C LEU A 176 7.79 32.96 -17.90
N SER A 177 7.79 33.84 -16.90
CA SER A 177 6.55 34.34 -16.29
C SER A 177 5.71 35.22 -17.21
N THR A 178 6.33 35.81 -18.25
CA THR A 178 5.65 36.66 -19.23
C THR A 178 5.21 35.92 -20.50
N THR A 179 5.94 34.87 -20.90
CA THR A 179 5.62 34.04 -22.09
C THR A 179 4.72 32.86 -21.74
N VAL A 180 4.96 32.22 -20.60
CA VAL A 180 4.18 31.10 -20.11
C VAL A 180 3.26 31.63 -19.03
N ASN A 181 1.95 31.45 -19.22
CA ASN A 181 0.98 31.72 -18.18
C ASN A 181 1.18 30.66 -17.08
N VAL A 182 2.16 30.89 -16.19
CA VAL A 182 2.50 29.99 -15.08
C VAL A 182 1.21 29.74 -14.35
N SER A 183 0.65 28.56 -14.59
CA SER A 183 -0.65 28.21 -14.09
C SER A 183 -0.55 28.30 -12.57
N LYS A 184 -1.30 29.22 -11.96
CA LYS A 184 -1.44 29.29 -10.50
C LYS A 184 -2.04 28.01 -9.90
N LYS A 185 -2.46 27.06 -10.74
CA LYS A 185 -3.02 25.78 -10.34
C LYS A 185 -1.89 24.91 -9.83
N GLN A 186 -2.10 24.32 -8.67
CA GLN A 186 -1.17 23.36 -8.08
C GLN A 186 -1.54 21.98 -8.57
N HIS A 187 -0.53 21.18 -8.89
CA HIS A 187 -0.72 19.79 -9.31
C HIS A 187 -0.16 18.87 -8.24
N ARG A 188 -0.78 17.69 -8.09
CA ARG A 188 -0.33 16.66 -7.16
C ARG A 188 -0.34 15.29 -7.81
N PHE A 189 0.61 14.46 -7.38
CA PHE A 189 0.61 13.05 -7.72
C PHE A 189 -0.50 12.32 -6.96
N ALA A 190 -1.18 11.41 -7.66
CA ALA A 190 -2.01 10.38 -7.08
C ALA A 190 -1.30 9.03 -7.26
N LEU A 191 -1.02 8.33 -6.16
CA LEU A 191 -0.35 7.03 -6.20
C LEU A 191 -1.40 5.92 -6.29
N TYR A 192 -1.23 5.02 -7.25
CA TYR A 192 -2.02 3.80 -7.37
C TYR A 192 -1.12 2.59 -7.14
N ALA A 193 -1.57 1.64 -6.32
CA ALA A 193 -0.82 0.40 -6.09
C ALA A 193 -1.59 -0.78 -6.66
N HIS A 194 -0.97 -1.52 -7.58
CA HIS A 194 -1.50 -2.78 -8.06
C HIS A 194 -0.80 -3.93 -7.33
N ILE A 195 -1.57 -4.74 -6.60
CA ILE A 195 -1.04 -5.81 -5.77
C ILE A 195 -1.61 -7.14 -6.24
N LYS A 196 -0.74 -8.07 -6.63
CA LYS A 196 -1.10 -9.44 -7.04
C LYS A 196 -0.55 -10.44 -6.05
N VAL A 197 -1.43 -11.27 -5.50
CA VAL A 197 -1.10 -12.33 -4.54
C VAL A 197 -1.25 -13.69 -5.21
N PHE A 198 -0.21 -14.51 -5.13
CA PHE A 198 -0.19 -15.90 -5.59
C PHE A 198 0.06 -16.84 -4.40
N SER A 199 -0.44 -18.07 -4.51
CA SER A 199 -0.28 -19.10 -3.47
C SER A 199 -0.75 -18.61 -2.09
N ARG A 200 -2.03 -18.21 -2.00
CA ARG A 200 -2.63 -17.72 -0.74
C ARG A 200 -2.55 -18.79 0.36
N GLU A 201 -1.84 -18.47 1.43
CA GLU A 201 -1.67 -19.33 2.61
C GLU A 201 -1.94 -18.58 3.90
N GLY A 202 -3.24 -18.50 4.26
CA GLY A 202 -3.72 -17.83 5.46
C GLY A 202 -4.03 -16.33 5.26
N PRO A 203 -4.08 -15.55 6.36
CA PRO A 203 -4.42 -14.14 6.33
C PRO A 203 -3.39 -13.29 5.57
N LEU A 204 -3.85 -12.54 4.58
CA LEU A 204 -2.98 -11.84 3.62
C LEU A 204 -2.53 -10.44 4.04
N PHE A 205 -3.21 -9.81 5.01
CA PHE A 205 -2.97 -8.40 5.33
C PHE A 205 -1.50 -8.12 5.67
N ASP A 206 -0.85 -9.03 6.38
CA ASP A 206 0.50 -8.78 6.87
C ASP A 206 1.50 -8.70 5.70
N VAL A 207 1.47 -9.72 4.84
CA VAL A 207 2.36 -9.82 3.67
C VAL A 207 2.09 -8.71 2.68
N VAL A 208 0.81 -8.40 2.43
CA VAL A 208 0.42 -7.36 1.49
C VAL A 208 0.83 -5.97 1.98
N SER A 209 0.66 -5.67 3.28
CA SER A 209 1.08 -4.39 3.84
C SER A 209 2.60 -4.22 3.79
N HIS A 210 3.35 -5.28 4.07
CA HIS A 210 4.81 -5.28 3.96
C HIS A 210 5.28 -5.08 2.52
N ALA A 211 4.63 -5.72 1.54
CA ALA A 211 4.91 -5.53 0.12
C ALA A 211 4.64 -4.07 -0.31
N LEU A 212 3.52 -3.49 0.11
CA LEU A 212 3.17 -2.12 -0.22
C LEU A 212 4.16 -1.11 0.38
N ILE A 213 4.54 -1.26 1.65
CA ILE A 213 5.56 -0.41 2.28
C ILE A 213 6.90 -0.54 1.56
N SER A 214 7.31 -1.77 1.24
CA SER A 214 8.57 -2.03 0.54
C SER A 214 8.59 -1.41 -0.87
N ALA A 215 7.45 -1.43 -1.57
CA ALA A 215 7.31 -0.78 -2.87
C ALA A 215 7.33 0.75 -2.74
N LEU A 216 6.67 1.31 -1.72
CA LEU A 216 6.66 2.76 -1.48
C LEU A 216 8.06 3.31 -1.21
N GLN A 217 8.90 2.55 -0.49
CA GLN A 217 10.29 2.93 -0.23
C GLN A 217 11.17 2.95 -1.48
N ASP A 218 10.75 2.28 -2.56
CA ASP A 218 11.45 2.21 -3.85
C ASP A 218 10.93 3.25 -4.86
N VAL A 219 9.86 3.97 -4.55
CA VAL A 219 9.23 4.91 -5.50
C VAL A 219 10.18 6.06 -5.86
N LYS A 220 10.33 6.28 -7.16
CA LYS A 220 10.98 7.46 -7.74
C LYS A 220 9.95 8.26 -8.54
N LEU A 221 9.69 9.48 -8.11
CA LEU A 221 8.78 10.39 -8.78
C LEU A 221 9.49 11.03 -9.99
N PRO A 222 9.00 10.80 -11.22
CA PRO A 222 9.56 11.44 -12.40
C PRO A 222 9.18 12.92 -12.43
N ARG A 223 10.02 13.75 -13.03
CA ARG A 223 9.63 15.13 -13.31
C ARG A 223 8.61 15.17 -14.43
N ILE A 224 7.70 16.14 -14.33
CA ILE A 224 6.64 16.36 -15.32
C ILE A 224 6.82 17.74 -15.90
N TYR A 225 6.58 17.87 -17.20
CA TYR A 225 6.56 19.15 -17.86
C TYR A 225 5.28 19.31 -18.69
N LEU A 226 4.94 20.56 -18.97
CA LEU A 226 3.84 20.96 -19.83
C LEU A 226 4.39 21.18 -21.23
N ALA A 227 3.92 20.38 -22.18
CA ALA A 227 4.23 20.59 -23.58
C ALA A 227 3.51 21.85 -24.09
N ASP A 228 4.20 22.65 -24.91
CA ASP A 228 3.54 23.76 -25.60
C ASP A 228 2.57 23.20 -26.63
N SER A 229 1.28 23.25 -26.27
CA SER A 229 0.17 22.78 -27.11
C SER A 229 -0.11 23.69 -28.32
N GLY A 230 0.56 24.83 -28.44
CA GLY A 230 0.30 25.82 -29.50
C GLY A 230 -1.06 26.52 -29.39
N VAL A 231 -1.83 26.24 -28.32
CA VAL A 231 -3.12 26.86 -28.03
C VAL A 231 -2.95 27.80 -26.85
N ASN A 232 -3.27 29.08 -27.05
CA ASN A 232 -3.23 30.08 -25.99
C ASN A 232 -4.15 29.67 -24.82
N ALA A 233 -3.58 29.47 -23.63
CA ALA A 233 -4.32 29.12 -22.41
C ALA A 233 -5.41 30.14 -22.00
N ASN A 234 -5.37 31.35 -22.57
CA ASN A 234 -6.38 32.40 -22.39
C ASN A 234 -7.61 32.26 -23.29
N VAL A 235 -7.62 31.30 -24.23
CA VAL A 235 -8.76 31.05 -25.10
C VAL A 235 -9.82 30.27 -24.32
N ARG A 236 -10.90 30.96 -23.97
CA ARG A 236 -12.06 30.36 -23.30
C ARG A 236 -13.11 29.98 -24.33
N VAL A 237 -13.53 28.72 -24.31
CA VAL A 237 -14.57 28.22 -25.21
C VAL A 237 -15.92 28.69 -24.68
N PRO A 238 -16.69 29.52 -25.42
CA PRO A 238 -18.02 29.92 -24.98
C PRO A 238 -18.98 28.72 -25.07
N VAL A 239 -19.64 28.41 -23.97
CA VAL A 239 -20.67 27.35 -23.90
C VAL A 239 -22.01 28.01 -23.62
N ARG A 240 -22.98 27.80 -24.51
CA ARG A 240 -24.34 28.32 -24.36
C ARG A 240 -25.29 27.18 -24.05
N SER A 241 -26.05 27.29 -22.95
CA SER A 241 -27.11 26.34 -22.61
C SER A 241 -28.36 27.08 -22.16
N ARG A 242 -29.48 26.87 -22.85
CA ARG A 242 -30.84 27.35 -22.50
C ARG A 242 -30.90 28.78 -21.92
N GLY A 243 -30.28 29.75 -22.60
CA GLY A 243 -30.30 31.16 -22.20
C GLY A 243 -29.18 31.59 -21.26
N ASN A 244 -28.45 30.66 -20.65
CA ASN A 244 -27.24 30.94 -19.89
C ASN A 244 -26.00 30.88 -20.80
N PHE A 245 -25.12 31.87 -20.60
CA PHE A 245 -23.83 31.97 -21.28
C PHE A 245 -22.72 31.72 -20.25
N GLY A 246 -21.91 30.71 -20.51
CA GLY A 246 -20.73 30.38 -19.71
C GLY A 246 -19.49 30.29 -20.58
N HIS A 247 -18.34 30.27 -19.94
CA HIS A 247 -17.05 30.06 -20.57
C HIS A 247 -16.40 28.81 -19.95
N LEU A 248 -15.99 27.87 -20.78
CA LEU A 248 -15.18 26.74 -20.37
C LEU A 248 -13.71 27.09 -20.60
N ASN A 249 -12.88 26.89 -19.59
CA ASN A 249 -11.43 26.98 -19.76
C ASN A 249 -10.98 25.77 -20.59
N GLN A 250 -10.31 26.01 -21.71
CA GLN A 250 -9.73 24.95 -22.52
C GLN A 250 -8.41 24.52 -21.84
N SER A 251 -8.45 23.47 -21.03
CA SER A 251 -7.23 22.90 -20.44
C SER A 251 -6.56 22.00 -21.48
N ALA A 252 -5.75 22.58 -22.36
CA ALA A 252 -4.93 21.85 -23.33
C ALA A 252 -3.54 21.48 -22.76
N ASN A 253 -3.43 21.35 -21.44
CA ASN A 253 -2.18 21.02 -20.79
C ASN A 253 -1.90 19.52 -20.95
N LEU A 254 -1.13 19.16 -21.98
CA LEU A 254 -0.60 17.81 -22.13
C LEU A 254 0.57 17.65 -21.16
N PHE A 255 0.32 16.99 -20.03
CA PHE A 255 1.40 16.59 -19.13
C PHE A 255 2.24 15.51 -19.78
N CYS A 256 3.54 15.79 -19.89
CA CYS A 256 4.53 14.85 -20.38
C CYS A 256 5.45 14.46 -19.22
N ILE A 257 5.76 13.15 -19.14
CA ILE A 257 6.70 12.61 -18.16
C ILE A 257 8.09 12.72 -18.77
N ASP A 258 9.04 13.29 -18.03
CA ASP A 258 10.44 13.32 -18.47
C ASP A 258 11.01 11.90 -18.52
N ALA A 259 11.65 11.57 -19.64
CA ALA A 259 12.30 10.28 -19.84
C ALA A 259 13.60 10.15 -19.04
N ASN A 260 14.17 11.26 -18.57
CA ASN A 260 15.42 11.26 -17.83
C ASN A 260 15.22 10.79 -16.37
N LYS A 261 15.61 9.54 -16.10
CA LYS A 261 15.49 8.91 -14.78
C LYS A 261 16.45 9.49 -13.74
N ASP A 262 17.49 10.23 -14.14
CA ASP A 262 18.46 10.82 -13.21
C ASP A 262 17.89 12.05 -12.47
N ILE A 263 16.89 12.69 -13.06
CA ILE A 263 16.22 13.87 -12.51
C ILE A 263 15.05 13.46 -11.58
N ALA A 264 14.68 12.17 -11.57
CA ALA A 264 13.61 11.65 -10.73
C ALA A 264 13.98 11.74 -9.24
N SER A 265 13.06 12.27 -8.43
CA SER A 265 13.25 12.43 -6.99
C SER A 265 12.70 11.22 -6.23
N PRO A 266 13.38 10.72 -5.18
CA PRO A 266 12.83 9.66 -4.35
C PRO A 266 11.63 10.19 -3.55
N LEU A 267 10.62 9.33 -3.35
CA LEU A 267 9.45 9.68 -2.55
C LEU A 267 9.84 9.91 -1.08
N GLU A 268 9.50 11.09 -0.54
CA GLU A 268 9.72 11.40 0.87
C GLU A 268 8.62 10.78 1.74
N LEU A 269 8.99 9.69 2.41
CA LEU A 269 8.14 8.99 3.39
C LEU A 269 8.55 9.33 4.81
N ASN A 270 7.59 9.34 5.73
CA ASN A 270 7.88 9.48 7.15
C ASN A 270 8.43 8.18 7.75
N LYS A 271 9.76 8.01 7.73
CA LYS A 271 10.43 6.77 8.11
C LYS A 271 10.17 6.32 9.56
N SER A 272 9.88 7.23 10.48
CA SER A 272 9.53 6.86 11.87
C SER A 272 8.18 6.18 11.98
N GLU A 273 7.31 6.41 11.00
CA GLU A 273 5.94 5.90 11.00
C GLU A 273 5.80 4.54 10.31
N VAL A 274 6.86 4.07 9.64
CA VAL A 274 6.90 2.74 9.02
C VAL A 274 6.71 1.67 10.10
N GLY A 275 5.66 0.87 9.95
CA GLY A 275 5.33 -0.21 10.87
C GLY A 275 5.28 -1.55 10.17
N VAL A 276 5.58 -2.61 10.92
CA VAL A 276 5.48 -3.99 10.47
C VAL A 276 4.24 -4.62 11.08
N SER A 277 3.40 -5.19 10.23
CA SER A 277 2.18 -5.91 10.60
C SER A 277 2.47 -7.32 11.09
N SER A 278 1.80 -7.75 12.15
CA SER A 278 1.87 -9.09 12.70
C SER A 278 0.48 -9.56 13.14
N SER A 279 0.04 -10.69 12.61
CA SER A 279 -1.18 -11.38 13.01
C SER A 279 -0.90 -12.48 14.03
N PHE A 280 -1.86 -12.64 14.93
CA PHE A 280 -1.88 -13.64 15.97
C PHE A 280 -3.27 -14.27 16.05
N GLY A 281 -3.33 -15.57 16.35
CA GLY A 281 -4.56 -16.27 16.70
C GLY A 281 -4.50 -16.80 18.13
N LEU A 282 -5.65 -16.88 18.78
CA LEU A 282 -5.78 -17.51 20.09
C LEU A 282 -6.68 -18.74 19.96
N VAL A 283 -6.20 -19.86 20.48
CA VAL A 283 -6.90 -21.15 20.45
C VAL A 283 -6.85 -21.78 21.84
N GLU A 284 -7.96 -22.36 22.27
CA GLU A 284 -8.03 -23.15 23.50
C GLU A 284 -7.66 -24.60 23.18
N ILE A 285 -6.78 -25.20 23.99
CA ILE A 285 -6.33 -26.59 23.81
C ILE A 285 -7.28 -27.51 24.58
N ASP A 286 -7.92 -28.45 23.88
CA ASP A 286 -8.94 -29.34 24.47
C ASP A 286 -8.38 -30.26 25.57
N ASP A 287 -7.14 -30.75 25.40
CA ASP A 287 -6.52 -31.71 26.31
C ASP A 287 -5.97 -31.08 27.61
N ALA A 288 -5.84 -29.75 27.66
CA ALA A 288 -5.27 -29.02 28.79
C ALA A 288 -6.27 -27.98 29.29
N ALA A 289 -6.99 -28.31 30.38
CA ALA A 289 -8.08 -27.52 30.96
C ALA A 289 -7.85 -25.99 30.93
N GLY A 290 -8.47 -25.30 29.97
CA GLY A 290 -8.46 -23.85 29.84
C GLY A 290 -7.14 -23.22 29.38
N GLN A 291 -6.20 -24.00 28.85
CA GLN A 291 -4.93 -23.45 28.35
C GLN A 291 -5.12 -22.81 26.98
N ILE A 292 -4.77 -21.52 26.88
CA ILE A 292 -4.87 -20.75 25.64
C ILE A 292 -3.49 -20.68 24.98
N ALA A 293 -3.41 -21.20 23.76
CA ALA A 293 -2.24 -21.06 22.88
C ALA A 293 -2.33 -19.76 22.07
N LEU A 294 -1.25 -18.98 22.08
CA LEU A 294 -1.07 -17.83 21.20
C LEU A 294 -0.24 -18.26 19.99
N LEU A 295 -0.86 -18.26 18.82
CA LEU A 295 -0.26 -18.63 17.55
C LEU A 295 0.17 -17.38 16.79
N ALA A 296 1.43 -17.28 16.41
CA ALA A 296 1.96 -16.18 15.60
C ALA A 296 1.93 -16.51 14.11
N ASP A 297 1.54 -15.54 13.28
CA ASP A 297 1.53 -15.65 11.82
C ASP A 297 0.79 -16.89 11.32
N LEU A 298 -0.53 -16.79 11.38
CA LEU A 298 -1.46 -17.86 11.04
C LEU A 298 -1.27 -18.35 9.61
N GLU A 299 -1.33 -19.67 9.42
CA GLU A 299 -1.04 -20.33 8.16
C GLU A 299 -1.98 -21.50 7.88
N GLY A 300 -2.32 -21.63 6.60
CA GLY A 300 -3.15 -22.71 6.11
C GLY A 300 -4.63 -22.56 6.48
N GLU A 301 -5.44 -23.45 5.91
CA GLU A 301 -6.90 -23.44 6.07
C GLU A 301 -7.32 -23.77 7.50
N ALA A 302 -6.61 -24.70 8.16
CA ALA A 302 -6.95 -25.15 9.51
C ALA A 302 -6.82 -24.04 10.56
N GLU A 303 -5.70 -23.32 10.58
CA GLU A 303 -5.53 -22.22 11.54
C GLU A 303 -6.43 -21.03 11.18
N GLU A 304 -6.60 -20.72 9.90
CA GLU A 304 -7.41 -19.57 9.49
C GLU A 304 -8.91 -19.77 9.80
N ALA A 305 -9.42 -20.99 9.59
CA ALA A 305 -10.82 -21.33 9.81
C ALA A 305 -11.16 -21.56 11.29
N CYS A 306 -10.26 -22.19 12.06
CA CYS A 306 -10.54 -22.55 13.45
C CYS A 306 -10.16 -21.46 14.46
N CYS A 307 -9.17 -20.60 14.16
CA CYS A 307 -8.82 -19.49 15.04
C CYS A 307 -9.83 -18.34 14.89
N GLU A 308 -10.95 -18.36 15.60
CA GLU A 308 -11.93 -17.27 15.54
C GLU A 308 -11.44 -16.00 16.27
N SER A 309 -10.68 -16.17 17.35
CA SER A 309 -10.07 -15.06 18.08
C SER A 309 -8.74 -14.67 17.42
N LYS A 310 -8.72 -13.49 16.78
CA LYS A 310 -7.57 -12.97 16.02
C LYS A 310 -7.16 -11.59 16.52
N VAL A 311 -5.85 -11.36 16.61
CA VAL A 311 -5.27 -10.07 16.96
C VAL A 311 -4.31 -9.67 15.85
N ASN A 312 -4.48 -8.47 15.28
CA ASN A 312 -3.57 -7.93 14.29
C ASN A 312 -2.96 -6.63 14.82
N ILE A 313 -1.64 -6.56 14.84
CA ILE A 313 -0.86 -5.47 15.40
C ILE A 313 0.09 -4.96 14.34
N VAL A 314 0.07 -3.66 14.08
CA VAL A 314 1.11 -2.98 13.32
C VAL A 314 1.97 -2.18 14.28
N ALA A 315 3.21 -2.61 14.44
CA ALA A 315 4.18 -2.00 15.35
C ALA A 315 5.27 -1.29 14.56
N SER A 316 5.57 -0.05 14.94
CA SER A 316 6.84 0.61 14.66
C SER A 316 7.78 0.39 15.85
N LYS A 317 9.04 0.82 15.74
CA LYS A 317 10.08 0.67 16.77
C LYS A 317 9.60 1.12 18.15
N ASP A 318 8.98 2.30 18.23
CA ASP A 318 8.58 2.89 19.51
C ASP A 318 7.07 2.86 19.75
N ASN A 319 6.26 2.80 18.68
CA ASN A 319 4.82 3.06 18.74
C ASN A 319 3.98 1.98 18.04
N LEU A 320 2.76 1.77 18.54
CA LEU A 320 1.74 0.97 17.84
C LEU A 320 0.95 1.87 16.88
N LYS A 321 0.85 1.46 15.61
CA LYS A 321 0.14 2.20 14.56
C LYS A 321 -1.28 1.71 14.36
N HIS A 322 -1.49 0.41 14.53
CA HIS A 322 -2.80 -0.21 14.38
C HIS A 322 -2.91 -1.42 15.30
N VAL A 323 -4.07 -1.58 15.93
CA VAL A 323 -4.42 -2.77 16.70
C VAL A 323 -5.87 -3.11 16.35
N SER A 324 -6.08 -4.33 15.90
CA SER A 324 -7.40 -4.90 15.63
C SER A 324 -7.54 -6.18 16.43
N ILE A 325 -8.60 -6.27 17.22
CA ILE A 325 -8.91 -7.42 18.06
C ILE A 325 -10.28 -7.92 17.62
N ALA A 326 -10.33 -9.15 17.12
CA ALA A 326 -11.55 -9.88 16.83
C ALA A 326 -11.65 -11.02 17.84
N GLY A 327 -12.70 -11.02 18.66
CA GLY A 327 -13.00 -12.10 19.60
C GLY A 327 -14.18 -12.92 19.07
N GLY A 328 -14.00 -14.24 19.03
CA GLY A 328 -15.05 -15.18 18.58
C GLY A 328 -14.92 -16.55 19.23
N GLY A 329 -13.68 -17.00 19.47
CA GLY A 329 -13.37 -18.26 20.14
C GLY A 329 -12.77 -18.03 21.52
N ALA A 330 -11.50 -18.39 21.70
CA ALA A 330 -10.80 -18.29 22.98
C ALA A 330 -10.78 -16.85 23.55
N ASN A 331 -10.84 -16.74 24.88
CA ASN A 331 -10.84 -15.46 25.58
C ASN A 331 -9.54 -14.69 25.37
N VAL A 332 -9.64 -13.46 24.87
CA VAL A 332 -8.49 -12.57 24.69
C VAL A 332 -8.13 -11.93 26.02
N SER A 333 -7.21 -12.56 26.77
CA SER A 333 -6.72 -12.03 28.04
C SER A 333 -5.74 -10.86 27.85
N LEU A 334 -5.62 -10.01 28.88
CA LEU A 334 -4.64 -8.91 28.88
C LEU A 334 -3.20 -9.41 28.76
N ASP A 335 -2.90 -10.59 29.33
CA ASP A 335 -1.57 -11.17 29.26
C ASP A 335 -1.25 -11.69 27.85
N SER A 336 -2.22 -12.30 27.17
CA SER A 336 -2.07 -12.68 25.76
C SER A 336 -1.86 -11.46 24.86
N LEU A 337 -2.58 -10.36 25.11
CA LEU A 337 -2.37 -9.10 24.39
C LEU A 337 -0.98 -8.51 24.63
N ARG A 338 -0.49 -8.50 25.88
CA ARG A 338 0.87 -8.04 26.19
C ARG A 338 1.92 -8.87 25.47
N LYS A 339 1.74 -10.20 25.44
CA LYS A 339 2.64 -11.12 24.73
C LYS A 339 2.60 -10.91 23.22
N ALA A 340 1.41 -10.70 22.63
CA ALA A 340 1.28 -10.38 21.21
C ALA A 340 1.97 -9.05 20.85
N ILE A 341 1.81 -8.02 21.70
CA ILE A 341 2.48 -6.72 21.51
C ILE A 341 4.01 -6.86 21.60
N SER A 342 4.54 -7.63 22.56
CA SER A 342 5.99 -7.82 22.67
C SER A 342 6.56 -8.55 21.45
N LEU A 343 5.87 -9.60 20.97
CA LEU A 343 6.28 -10.33 19.77
C LEU A 343 6.20 -9.47 18.50
N ALA A 344 5.16 -8.62 18.38
CA ALA A 344 5.03 -7.71 17.26
C ALA A 344 6.17 -6.68 17.21
N LYS A 345 6.61 -6.17 18.37
CA LYS A 345 7.76 -5.26 18.47
C LYS A 345 9.06 -5.96 18.09
N GLU A 346 9.30 -7.15 18.62
CA GLU A 346 10.49 -7.94 18.27
C GLU A 346 10.56 -8.23 16.77
N ARG A 347 9.42 -8.57 16.14
CA ARG A 347 9.36 -8.76 14.68
C ARG A 347 9.63 -7.46 13.92
N ALA A 348 9.07 -6.34 14.38
CA ALA A 348 9.32 -5.04 13.76
C ALA A 348 10.80 -4.62 13.84
N GLU A 349 11.51 -4.99 14.90
CA GLU A 349 12.96 -4.75 15.02
C GLU A 349 13.80 -5.65 14.11
N LYS A 350 13.37 -6.90 13.87
CA LYS A 350 14.09 -7.84 13.00
C LYS A 350 13.89 -7.57 11.49
N THR A 351 12.76 -6.97 11.12
CA THR A 351 12.33 -6.84 9.72
C THR A 351 12.64 -5.47 9.10
N ASN A 352 12.89 -4.43 9.93
CA ASN A 352 13.30 -3.09 9.48
C ASN A 352 14.82 -2.98 9.35
#